data_AF-A0A349N7W3-F1
#
_entry.id   AF-A0A349N7W3-F1
#
_cell.length_a   1.000
_cell.length_b   1.000
_cell.length_c   1.000
_cell.angle_alpha   90.00
_cell.angle_beta   90.00
_cell.angle_gamma   90.00
#
_symmetry.space_group_name_H-M   'P 1'
#
loop_
_entity.id
_entity.type
_entity.pdbx_description
1 polymer ?
#
loop_
_entity_poly.entity_id
_entity_poly.type
_entity_poly.pdbx_seq_one_letter_code
_entity_poly.pdbx_strand_id
1 'polypeptide(L)'
;GEIDPLQAGQLAAIEGIKIYTIGIGADQVIQRSFFGARAINPSAELDEAVLTQIAEATGGRYFRARDVNDLVEIYEELDRLEAIEQDDQTYRPTKVLFYWPLGAALLLSFLLALLSIPWSLLFGINPRGREEELSQEPH
;
A
#
# COMPACT_ATOMS: atom_id res chain seq x y z
N GLY A 1 -20.57 -3.36 18.27
CA GLY A 1 -21.84 -3.63 17.58
C GLY A 1 -21.52 -4.58 16.47
N GLU A 2 -22.17 -5.74 16.45
CA GLU A 2 -22.04 -6.72 15.38
C GLU A 2 -23.04 -6.33 14.30
N ILE A 3 -22.56 -6.13 13.06
CA ILE A 3 -23.45 -5.87 11.94
C ILE A 3 -23.97 -7.21 11.43
N ASP A 4 -25.23 -7.26 11.03
CA ASP A 4 -25.79 -8.47 10.43
C ASP A 4 -25.08 -8.77 9.09
N PRO A 5 -24.73 -10.04 8.79
CA PRO A 5 -24.04 -10.41 7.54
C PRO A 5 -24.78 -9.97 6.26
N LEU A 6 -26.12 -10.01 6.25
CA LEU A 6 -26.89 -9.55 5.09
C LEU A 6 -26.78 -8.04 4.95
N GLN A 7 -26.79 -7.31 6.07
CA GLN A 7 -26.58 -5.87 6.06
C GLN A 7 -25.18 -5.50 5.58
N ALA A 8 -24.16 -6.27 5.96
CA ALA A 8 -22.79 -6.14 5.45
C ALA A 8 -22.74 -6.35 3.93
N GLY A 9 -23.40 -7.41 3.43
CA GLY A 9 -23.48 -7.72 2.01
C GLY A 9 -24.17 -6.61 1.20
N GLN A 10 -25.26 -6.05 1.72
CA GLN A 10 -25.95 -4.91 1.09
C GLN A 10 -25.06 -3.66 1.01
N LEU A 11 -24.29 -3.37 2.06
CA LEU A 11 -23.36 -2.25 2.03
C LEU A 11 -22.25 -2.47 1.01
N ALA A 12 -21.70 -3.68 0.92
CA ALA A 12 -20.72 -4.03 -0.09
C ALA A 12 -21.27 -3.86 -1.52
N ALA A 13 -22.53 -4.26 -1.75
CA ALA A 13 -23.20 -4.06 -3.03
C ALA A 13 -23.32 -2.57 -3.41
N ILE A 14 -23.64 -1.71 -2.43
CA ILE A 14 -23.72 -0.25 -2.63
C ILE A 14 -22.36 0.34 -3.02
N GLU A 15 -21.28 -0.15 -2.41
CA GLU A 15 -19.91 0.27 -2.71
C GLU A 15 -19.34 -0.37 -3.99
N GLY A 16 -20.14 -1.16 -4.72
CA GLY A 16 -19.71 -1.86 -5.93
C GLY A 16 -18.71 -2.99 -5.68
N ILE A 17 -18.64 -3.50 -4.45
CA ILE A 17 -17.77 -4.60 -4.05
C ILE A 17 -18.50 -5.92 -4.31
N LYS A 18 -17.92 -6.75 -5.20
CA LYS A 18 -18.43 -8.09 -5.50
C LYS A 18 -17.92 -9.10 -4.46
N ILE A 19 -18.83 -9.88 -3.86
CA ILE A 19 -18.49 -10.90 -2.87
C ILE A 19 -18.83 -12.29 -3.41
N TYR A 20 -17.86 -13.19 -3.35
CA TYR A 20 -18.05 -14.61 -3.59
C TYR A 20 -18.00 -15.35 -2.26
N THR A 21 -18.97 -16.21 -2.01
CA THR A 21 -19.07 -16.97 -0.76
C THR A 21 -18.83 -18.45 -1.02
N ILE A 22 -17.99 -19.09 -0.21
CA ILE A 22 -17.66 -20.51 -0.35
C ILE A 22 -18.10 -21.24 0.92
N GLY A 23 -19.11 -22.10 0.79
CA GLY A 23 -19.58 -22.97 1.87
C GLY A 23 -18.79 -24.27 1.92
N ILE A 24 -17.96 -24.44 2.95
CA ILE A 24 -17.12 -25.63 3.13
C ILE A 24 -17.85 -26.65 4.00
N GLY A 25 -18.01 -27.88 3.50
CA GLY A 25 -18.52 -28.99 4.29
C GLY A 25 -18.94 -30.19 3.45
N ALA A 26 -18.82 -31.39 4.01
CA ALA A 26 -19.22 -32.62 3.35
C ALA A 26 -20.73 -32.88 3.48
N ASP A 27 -21.27 -33.65 2.55
CA ASP A 27 -22.63 -34.18 2.62
C ASP A 27 -22.79 -35.11 3.83
N GLN A 28 -24.04 -35.43 4.19
CA GLN A 28 -24.32 -36.31 5.33
C GLN A 28 -23.61 -37.67 5.19
N VAL A 29 -22.74 -37.98 6.14
CA VAL A 29 -22.02 -39.26 6.17
C VAL A 29 -22.78 -40.21 7.09
N ILE A 30 -23.17 -41.38 6.57
CA ILE A 30 -23.72 -42.45 7.41
C ILE A 30 -22.55 -43.19 8.07
N GLN A 31 -22.31 -42.90 9.33
CA GLN A 31 -21.32 -43.60 10.13
C GLN A 31 -21.94 -44.87 10.72
N ARG A 32 -21.46 -46.04 10.30
CA ARG A 32 -21.86 -47.33 10.88
C ARG A 32 -21.03 -47.60 12.13
N SER A 33 -21.69 -47.83 13.25
CA SER A 33 -21.10 -48.20 14.54
C SER A 33 -21.61 -49.58 14.97
N PHE A 34 -20.96 -50.18 15.98
CA PHE A 34 -21.38 -51.44 16.61
C PHE A 34 -22.82 -51.39 17.14
N PHE A 35 -23.34 -50.18 17.41
CA PHE A 35 -24.69 -49.93 17.91
C PHE A 35 -25.72 -49.51 16.83
N GLY A 36 -25.35 -49.54 15.55
CA GLY A 36 -26.22 -49.15 14.43
C GLY A 36 -25.62 -48.06 13.53
N ALA A 37 -26.40 -47.60 12.55
CA ALA A 37 -25.99 -46.53 11.62
C ALA A 37 -26.47 -45.16 12.13
N ARG A 38 -25.57 -44.18 12.23
CA ARG A 38 -25.87 -42.78 12.56
C ARG A 38 -25.48 -41.89 11.39
N ALA A 39 -26.43 -41.09 10.89
CA ALA A 39 -26.12 -40.01 9.96
C ALA A 39 -25.51 -38.84 10.74
N ILE A 40 -24.33 -38.38 10.33
CA ILE A 40 -23.70 -37.15 10.81
C ILE A 40 -23.72 -36.12 9.68
N ASN A 41 -24.12 -34.89 10.00
CA ASN A 41 -24.09 -33.77 9.06
C ASN A 41 -23.01 -32.77 9.51
N PRO A 42 -21.82 -32.76 8.89
CA PRO A 42 -20.75 -31.82 9.22
C PRO A 42 -21.12 -30.36 8.90
N SER A 43 -22.13 -30.14 8.06
CA SER A 43 -22.53 -28.82 7.56
C SER A 43 -23.77 -28.27 8.25
N ALA A 44 -24.17 -28.82 9.40
CA ALA A 44 -25.45 -28.50 10.05
C ALA A 44 -25.58 -27.03 10.51
N GLU A 45 -24.46 -26.35 10.76
CA GLU A 45 -24.42 -24.94 11.18
C GLU A 45 -24.20 -23.97 9.99
N LEU A 46 -24.04 -24.49 8.77
CA LEU A 46 -23.81 -23.68 7.58
C LEU A 46 -25.13 -23.13 7.04
N ASP A 47 -25.30 -21.82 7.14
CA ASP A 47 -26.44 -21.13 6.52
C ASP A 47 -26.14 -20.81 5.05
N GLU A 48 -26.29 -21.82 4.19
CA GLU A 48 -26.08 -21.68 2.74
C GLU A 48 -27.02 -20.63 2.12
N ALA A 49 -28.22 -20.43 2.70
CA ALA A 49 -29.18 -19.46 2.20
C ALA A 49 -28.71 -18.02 2.43
N VAL A 50 -28.13 -17.71 3.60
CA VAL A 50 -27.54 -16.40 3.88
C VAL A 50 -26.32 -16.15 2.98
N LEU A 51 -25.44 -17.14 2.84
CA LEU A 51 -24.27 -17.01 1.96
C LEU A 51 -24.67 -16.75 0.51
N THR A 52 -25.68 -17.47 0.02
CA THR A 52 -26.23 -17.29 -1.33
C THR A 52 -26.79 -15.88 -1.52
N GLN A 53 -27.58 -15.39 -0.56
CA GLN A 53 -28.12 -14.04 -0.61
C GLN A 53 -27.05 -12.95 -0.65
N ILE A 54 -25.97 -13.10 0.13
CA ILE A 54 -24.86 -12.13 0.13
C ILE A 54 -24.16 -12.12 -1.24
N ALA A 55 -23.86 -13.30 -1.79
CA ALA A 55 -23.19 -13.40 -3.08
C ALA A 55 -24.06 -12.81 -4.20
N GLU A 56 -25.35 -13.16 -4.25
CA GLU A 56 -26.29 -12.63 -5.25
C GLU A 56 -26.49 -11.12 -5.12
N ALA A 57 -26.63 -10.60 -3.91
CA ALA A 57 -26.82 -9.17 -3.66
C ALA A 57 -25.64 -8.33 -4.16
N THR A 58 -24.42 -8.88 -4.12
CA THR A 58 -23.20 -8.20 -4.57
C THR A 58 -22.82 -8.50 -6.03
N GLY A 59 -23.59 -9.33 -6.74
CA GLY A 59 -23.30 -9.74 -8.12
C GLY A 59 -22.20 -10.80 -8.24
N GLY A 60 -21.83 -11.47 -7.15
CA GLY A 60 -20.97 -12.65 -7.13
C GLY A 60 -21.76 -13.95 -7.27
N ARG A 61 -21.16 -15.05 -6.80
CA ARG A 61 -21.76 -16.39 -6.82
C ARG A 61 -21.43 -17.16 -5.54
N TYR A 62 -22.37 -17.98 -5.09
CA TYR A 62 -22.16 -18.98 -4.04
C TYR A 62 -21.56 -20.26 -4.62
N PHE A 63 -20.53 -20.78 -3.94
CA PHE A 63 -19.91 -22.05 -4.25
C PHE A 63 -19.94 -22.99 -3.04
N ARG A 64 -20.05 -24.28 -3.30
CA ARG A 64 -20.00 -25.32 -2.26
C ARG A 64 -18.78 -26.20 -2.48
N ALA A 65 -17.90 -26.26 -1.48
CA ALA A 65 -16.73 -27.12 -1.49
C ALA A 65 -16.92 -28.27 -0.50
N ARG A 66 -16.96 -29.51 -1.00
CA ARG A 66 -17.08 -30.73 -0.20
C ARG A 66 -15.72 -31.31 0.15
N ASP A 67 -14.72 -31.05 -0.69
CA ASP A 67 -13.34 -31.43 -0.48
C ASP A 67 -12.34 -30.37 -0.97
N VAL A 68 -11.06 -30.70 -0.91
CA VAL A 68 -9.96 -29.81 -1.30
C VAL A 68 -9.92 -29.59 -2.82
N ASN A 69 -10.30 -30.59 -3.61
CA ASN A 69 -10.29 -30.47 -5.07
C ASN A 69 -11.38 -29.50 -5.52
N ASP A 70 -12.58 -29.57 -4.92
CA ASP A 70 -13.64 -28.61 -5.19
C ASP A 70 -13.16 -27.17 -4.94
N LEU A 71 -12.42 -26.96 -3.85
CA LEU A 71 -11.87 -25.63 -3.53
C LEU A 71 -10.90 -25.13 -4.61
N VAL A 72 -10.03 -26.01 -5.12
CA VAL A 72 -9.10 -25.67 -6.21
C VAL A 72 -9.88 -25.31 -7.47
N GLU A 73 -10.88 -26.11 -7.86
CA GLU A 73 -11.72 -25.84 -9.03
C GLU A 73 -12.48 -24.52 -8.93
N ILE A 74 -12.99 -24.19 -7.73
CA ILE A 74 -13.66 -22.91 -7.46
C ILE A 74 -12.69 -21.73 -7.67
N TYR A 75 -11.46 -21.81 -7.16
CA TYR A 75 -10.46 -20.75 -7.36
C TYR A 75 -10.11 -20.60 -8.84
N GLU A 76 -9.95 -21.70 -9.57
CA GLU A 76 -9.70 -21.64 -11.02
C GLU A 76 -10.89 -21.03 -11.79
N GLU A 77 -12.13 -21.28 -11.35
CA GLU A 77 -13.30 -20.63 -11.93
C GLU A 77 -13.34 -19.13 -11.62
N LEU A 78 -13.02 -18.74 -10.38
CA LEU A 78 -12.93 -17.34 -9.97
C LEU A 78 -11.91 -16.57 -10.80
N ASP A 79 -10.72 -17.13 -11.02
CA ASP A 79 -9.68 -16.51 -11.86
C ASP A 79 -10.13 -16.33 -13.32
N ARG A 80 -10.97 -17.23 -13.84
CA ARG A 80 -11.54 -17.09 -15.19
C ARG A 80 -12.63 -16.02 -15.26
N LEU A 81 -13.48 -15.94 -14.23
CA LEU A 81 -14.59 -14.99 -14.16
C LEU A 81 -14.11 -13.56 -13.92
N GLU A 82 -13.16 -13.41 -13.00
CA GLU A 82 -12.51 -12.15 -12.65
C GLU A 82 -11.09 -12.17 -13.20
N ALA A 83 -10.98 -12.37 -14.52
CA ALA A 83 -9.70 -12.20 -15.20
C ALA A 83 -9.23 -10.78 -14.91
N ILE A 84 -8.27 -10.67 -13.99
CA ILE A 84 -7.70 -9.39 -13.61
C ILE A 84 -6.96 -8.92 -14.85
N GLU A 85 -7.60 -8.05 -15.65
CA GLU A 85 -6.85 -7.04 -16.37
C GLU A 85 -6.09 -6.34 -15.26
N GLN A 86 -4.83 -6.74 -15.10
CA GLN A 86 -3.90 -6.12 -14.18
C GLN A 86 -3.84 -4.69 -14.66
N ASP A 87 -4.74 -3.88 -14.11
CA ASP A 87 -4.77 -2.45 -14.29
C ASP A 87 -3.44 -2.06 -13.72
N ASP A 88 -2.46 -1.91 -14.61
CA ASP A 88 -1.06 -1.64 -14.34
C ASP A 88 -1.12 -0.58 -13.26
N GLN A 89 -0.92 -1.01 -12.00
CA GLN A 89 -1.09 -0.15 -10.84
C GLN A 89 -0.14 0.99 -11.12
N THR A 90 -0.73 2.10 -11.56
CA THR A 90 -0.08 3.01 -12.49
C THR A 90 1.29 3.27 -11.92
N TYR A 91 2.33 2.84 -12.64
CA TYR A 91 3.68 3.20 -12.31
C TYR A 91 3.64 4.72 -12.17
N ARG A 92 3.59 5.22 -10.94
CA ARG A 92 3.60 6.64 -10.63
C ARG A 92 5.07 6.92 -10.47
N PRO A 93 5.83 7.27 -11.54
CA PRO A 93 7.18 7.70 -11.35
C PRO A 93 7.11 8.93 -10.45
N THR A 94 7.48 8.76 -9.19
CA THR A 94 7.75 9.85 -8.27
C THR A 94 8.97 10.56 -8.83
N LYS A 95 8.73 11.51 -9.74
CA LYS A 95 9.79 12.36 -10.28
C LYS A 95 10.30 13.22 -9.13
N VAL A 96 11.42 12.79 -8.58
CA VAL A 96 12.17 13.50 -7.54
C VAL A 96 12.73 14.80 -8.12
N LEU A 97 11.93 15.87 -8.04
CA LEU A 97 12.28 17.19 -8.60
C LEU A 97 13.21 18.01 -7.69
N PHE A 98 13.73 17.43 -6.60
CA PHE A 98 14.50 18.14 -5.58
C PHE A 98 15.93 18.53 -6.02
N TYR A 99 16.47 17.91 -7.07
CA TYR A 99 17.82 18.20 -7.55
C TYR A 99 17.97 19.63 -8.11
N TRP A 100 16.88 20.18 -8.66
CA TRP A 100 16.87 21.52 -9.24
C TRP A 100 17.05 22.63 -8.19
N PRO A 101 16.24 22.71 -7.12
CA PRO A 101 16.45 23.70 -6.06
C PRO A 101 17.76 23.46 -5.29
N LEU A 102 18.17 22.20 -5.10
CA LEU A 102 19.44 21.87 -4.44
C LEU A 102 20.64 22.38 -5.25
N GLY A 103 20.65 22.14 -6.56
CA GLY A 103 21.71 22.60 -7.46
C GLY A 103 21.79 24.13 -7.51
N ALA A 104 20.64 24.81 -7.56
CA ALA A 104 20.58 26.27 -7.53
C ALA A 104 21.14 26.86 -6.22
N ALA A 105 20.76 26.28 -5.07
CA ALA A 105 21.28 26.72 -3.76
C ALA A 105 22.79 26.52 -3.64
N LEU A 106 23.31 25.40 -4.14
CA LEU A 106 24.74 25.06 -4.08
C LEU A 106 25.57 26.01 -4.95
N LEU A 107 25.11 26.30 -6.17
CA LEU A 107 25.73 27.29 -7.06
C LEU A 107 25.73 28.70 -6.45
N LEU A 108 24.59 29.12 -5.90
CA LEU A 108 24.46 30.44 -5.27
C LEU A 108 25.40 30.57 -4.06
N SER A 109 25.50 29.52 -3.23
CA SER A 109 26.43 29.45 -2.11
C SER A 109 27.89 29.60 -2.55
N PHE A 110 28.28 28.89 -3.61
CA PHE A 110 29.65 28.99 -4.15
C PHE A 110 29.94 30.38 -4.70
N LEU A 111 28.99 31.00 -5.41
CA LEU A 111 29.13 32.34 -5.96
C LEU A 111 29.26 33.40 -4.86
N LEU A 112 28.44 33.30 -3.80
CA LEU A 112 28.56 34.17 -2.63
C LEU A 112 29.88 33.98 -1.91
N ALA A 113 30.35 32.75 -1.73
CA ALA A 113 31.66 32.49 -1.12
C ALA A 113 32.77 33.16 -1.92
N LEU A 114 32.75 33.07 -3.25
CA LEU A 114 33.76 33.69 -4.12
C LEU A 114 33.73 35.23 -4.05
N LEU A 115 32.54 35.83 -3.95
CA LEU A 115 32.39 37.29 -3.78
C LEU A 115 32.73 37.75 -2.36
N SER A 116 32.42 36.93 -1.36
CA SER A 116 32.55 37.27 0.05
C SER A 116 33.95 37.03 0.59
N ILE A 117 34.83 36.33 -0.13
CA ILE A 117 36.24 36.23 0.24
C ILE A 117 36.85 37.63 0.04
N PRO A 118 37.17 38.36 1.12
CA PRO A 118 37.87 39.62 0.95
C PRO A 118 39.30 39.25 0.55
N TRP A 119 39.69 39.63 -0.66
CA TRP A 119 41.05 39.42 -1.17
C TRP A 119 42.14 40.00 -0.24
N SER A 120 41.77 40.85 0.71
CA SER A 120 42.63 41.38 1.78
C SER A 120 43.10 40.35 2.82
N LEU A 121 42.47 39.17 2.91
CA LEU A 121 42.96 38.06 3.75
C LEU A 121 43.87 37.09 2.98
N LEU A 122 43.72 37.00 1.66
CA LEU A 122 44.61 36.22 0.77
C LEU A 122 45.89 36.98 0.42
N PHE A 123 45.78 38.29 0.20
CA PHE A 123 46.92 39.21 0.12
C PHE A 123 47.03 39.91 1.46
N GLY A 124 47.73 39.30 2.44
CA GLY A 124 47.91 39.86 3.77
C GLY A 124 48.51 41.26 3.76
N ILE A 125 47.67 42.29 3.81
CA ILE A 125 48.06 43.68 4.03
C ILE A 125 47.73 44.00 5.48
N ASN A 126 48.76 44.01 6.33
CA ASN A 126 48.69 44.44 7.72
C ASN A 126 48.77 45.98 7.78
N PRO A 127 47.71 46.72 8.14
CA PRO A 127 47.79 48.17 8.26
C PRO A 127 47.92 48.54 9.74
N ARG A 128 49.15 48.78 10.22
CA ARG A 128 49.38 49.62 11.40
C ARG A 128 50.82 50.12 11.48
N GLY A 129 50.94 51.45 11.50
CA GLY A 129 52.19 52.15 11.78
C GLY A 129 52.39 53.39 10.92
N ARG A 130 51.53 54.40 11.05
CA ARG A 130 51.85 55.79 10.68
C ARG A 130 51.84 56.60 11.96
N GLU A 131 52.78 57.56 12.02
CA GLU A 131 53.05 58.55 13.08
C GLU A 131 53.97 57.93 14.16
N GLU A 132 55.18 58.40 14.44
CA GLU A 132 55.81 59.74 14.47
C GLU A 132 57.32 59.52 14.12
N GLU A 133 58.08 60.37 13.44
CA GLU A 133 58.60 61.63 13.96
C GLU A 133 59.24 62.39 12.78
N LEU A 134 58.57 63.46 12.37
CA LEU A 134 59.14 64.50 11.54
C LEU A 134 59.79 65.48 12.50
N SER A 135 61.11 65.44 12.69
CA SER A 135 61.85 66.59 13.23
C SER A 135 63.35 66.50 12.95
N GLN A 136 63.77 67.43 12.10
CA GLN A 136 65.05 68.14 12.14
C GLN A 136 66.22 67.58 11.29
N GLU A 137 66.21 68.00 10.02
CA GLU A 137 67.37 68.62 9.32
C GLU A 137 67.94 69.82 10.12
N PRO A 138 69.07 70.46 9.74
CA PRO A 138 70.10 70.11 8.76
C PRO A 138 71.56 70.34 9.26
N HIS A 139 72.55 69.78 8.55
CA HIS A 139 73.69 70.53 7.99
C HIS A 139 74.57 69.65 7.09
#